data_AF-A0A9E4CEJ3-F1
#
_entry.id   AF-A0A9E4CEJ3-F1
#
_cell.length_a   1.000
_cell.length_b   1.000
_cell.length_c   1.000
_cell.angle_alpha   90.00
_cell.angle_beta   90.00
_cell.angle_gamma   90.00
#
_symmetry.space_group_name_H-M   'P 1'
#
loop_
_entity.id
_entity.type
_entity.pdbx_description
1 polymer ?
#
loop_
_entity_poly.entity_id
_entity_poly.type
_entity_poly.pdbx_seq_one_letter_code
_entity_poly.pdbx_strand_id
1 'polypeptide(L)'
;MPKLKRIVLLFFVLLSCVGCDRATKIMARQELATAPMQEYGNGFFRLVYAENPGAFLSLGAGLHPEVRFWIFTVFVALLLSGLAWFVLRYIQKAPLPFVVAVALIAGGGLGNLIDRLIYDGH
;
A
#
# COMPACT_ATOMS: atom_id res chain seq x y z
N MET A 1 24.85 3.15 -11.72
CA MET A 1 23.69 3.15 -12.65
C MET A 1 23.28 4.58 -12.95
N PRO A 2 23.02 4.93 -14.22
CA PRO A 2 22.48 6.23 -14.61
C PRO A 2 21.13 6.52 -13.93
N LYS A 3 20.81 7.81 -13.75
CA LYS A 3 19.55 8.27 -13.12
C LYS A 3 18.32 7.64 -13.79
N LEU A 4 18.27 7.64 -15.11
CA LEU A 4 17.16 7.07 -15.88
C LEU A 4 16.94 5.58 -15.58
N LYS A 5 18.02 4.77 -15.55
CA LYS A 5 17.90 3.33 -15.22
C LYS A 5 17.34 3.11 -13.81
N ARG A 6 17.70 3.96 -12.85
CA ARG A 6 17.13 3.91 -11.50
C ARG A 6 15.65 4.27 -11.52
N ILE A 7 15.26 5.36 -12.19
CA ILE A 7 13.85 5.76 -12.31
C ILE A 7 13.00 4.64 -12.93
N VAL A 8 13.47 4.05 -14.03
CA VAL A 8 12.79 2.93 -14.70
C VAL A 8 12.63 1.74 -13.74
N LEU A 9 13.69 1.37 -13.01
CA LEU A 9 13.59 0.32 -12.00
C LEU A 9 12.53 0.62 -10.93
N LEU A 10 12.53 1.84 -10.37
CA LEU A 10 11.54 2.21 -9.34
C LEU A 10 10.12 2.24 -9.88
N PHE A 11 9.93 2.68 -11.13
CA PHE A 11 8.64 2.61 -11.80
C PHE A 11 8.13 1.17 -11.86
N PHE A 12 8.97 0.21 -12.28
CA PHE A 12 8.58 -1.21 -12.30
C PHE A 12 8.32 -1.76 -10.90
N VAL A 13 9.12 -1.39 -9.89
CA VAL A 13 8.85 -1.79 -8.50
C VAL A 13 7.48 -1.30 -8.04
N LEU A 14 7.18 -0.02 -8.24
CA LEU A 14 5.88 0.57 -7.88
C LEU A 14 4.73 -0.08 -8.65
N LEU A 15 4.87 -0.26 -9.96
CA LEU A 15 3.86 -0.89 -10.81
C LEU A 15 3.57 -2.32 -10.34
N SER A 16 4.60 -3.10 -10.04
CA SER A 16 4.44 -4.47 -9.53
C SER A 16 3.80 -4.49 -8.15
N CYS A 17 4.21 -3.63 -7.22
CA CYS A 17 3.61 -3.56 -5.89
C CYS A 17 2.13 -3.20 -5.95
N VAL A 18 1.80 -2.09 -6.62
CA VAL A 18 0.41 -1.61 -6.73
C VAL A 18 -0.44 -2.58 -7.55
N GLY A 19 0.11 -3.11 -8.65
CA GLY A 19 -0.58 -4.06 -9.51
C GLY A 19 -0.93 -5.36 -8.79
N CYS A 20 0.04 -5.99 -8.12
CA CYS A 20 -0.18 -7.20 -7.34
C CYS A 20 -1.12 -6.97 -6.16
N ASP A 21 -0.98 -5.86 -5.43
CA ASP A 21 -1.86 -5.51 -4.32
C ASP A 21 -3.31 -5.35 -4.78
N ARG A 22 -3.55 -4.58 -5.84
CA ARG A 22 -4.90 -4.38 -6.40
C ARG A 22 -5.48 -5.65 -6.97
N ALA A 23 -4.70 -6.44 -7.73
CA ALA A 23 -5.17 -7.70 -8.29
C ALA A 23 -5.58 -8.68 -7.18
N THR A 24 -4.75 -8.86 -6.16
CA THR A 24 -5.05 -9.78 -5.06
C THR A 24 -6.24 -9.32 -4.22
N LYS A 25 -6.41 -8.01 -3.99
CA LYS A 25 -7.59 -7.46 -3.31
C LYS A 25 -8.89 -7.65 -4.10
N ILE A 26 -8.84 -7.47 -5.42
CA ILE A 26 -9.99 -7.74 -6.30
C ILE A 26 -10.37 -9.22 -6.23
N MET A 27 -9.39 -10.13 -6.34
CA MET A 27 -9.62 -11.57 -6.20
C MET A 27 -10.18 -11.92 -4.82
N ALA A 28 -9.65 -11.33 -3.76
CA ALA A 28 -10.15 -11.55 -2.40
C ALA A 28 -11.61 -11.10 -2.25
N ARG A 29 -11.98 -9.95 -2.83
CA ARG A 29 -13.38 -9.50 -2.81
C ARG A 29 -14.32 -10.43 -3.58
N GLN A 30 -13.87 -10.98 -4.71
CA GLN A 30 -14.69 -11.86 -5.55
C GLN A 30 -14.86 -13.26 -4.93
N GLU A 31 -13.77 -13.82 -4.39
CA GLU A 31 -13.72 -15.23 -3.99
C GLU A 31 -13.91 -15.42 -2.47
N LEU A 32 -13.51 -14.45 -1.64
CA LEU A 32 -13.48 -14.62 -0.18
C LEU A 32 -14.58 -13.87 0.57
N ALA A 33 -15.21 -12.85 -0.03
CA ALA A 33 -16.22 -12.04 0.67
C ALA A 33 -17.48 -12.83 1.06
N THR A 34 -17.83 -13.87 0.28
CA THR A 34 -18.98 -14.75 0.53
C THR A 34 -18.59 -16.18 0.91
N ALA A 35 -17.29 -16.49 0.90
CA ALA A 35 -16.80 -17.81 1.24
C ALA A 35 -16.58 -17.94 2.76
N PRO A 36 -16.71 -19.16 3.32
CA PRO A 36 -16.21 -19.42 4.65
C PRO A 36 -14.68 -19.20 4.72
N MET A 37 -14.18 -18.92 5.91
CA MET A 37 -12.73 -18.86 6.19
C MET A 37 -12.04 -20.11 5.63
N GLN A 38 -11.01 -19.90 4.81
CA GLN A 38 -10.21 -21.00 4.26
C GLN A 38 -8.97 -21.20 5.13
N GLU A 39 -8.77 -22.43 5.62
CA GLU A 39 -7.64 -22.78 6.47
C GLU A 39 -6.71 -23.78 5.78
N TYR A 40 -5.40 -23.62 5.98
CA TYR A 40 -4.36 -24.45 5.40
C TYR A 40 -3.37 -24.88 6.48
N GLY A 41 -2.86 -26.12 6.39
CA GLY A 41 -1.86 -26.65 7.31
C GLY A 41 -2.35 -26.71 8.76
N ASN A 42 -3.55 -27.24 8.98
CA ASN A 42 -4.18 -27.36 10.31
C ASN A 42 -4.30 -26.03 11.06
N GLY A 43 -4.72 -24.97 10.36
CA GLY A 43 -4.97 -23.66 10.96
C GLY A 43 -3.75 -22.74 11.08
N PHE A 44 -2.58 -23.15 10.57
CA PHE A 44 -1.38 -22.32 10.52
C PHE A 44 -1.55 -21.08 9.63
N PHE A 45 -2.21 -21.25 8.48
CA PHE A 45 -2.47 -20.16 7.54
C PHE A 45 -3.96 -20.07 7.24
N ARG A 46 -4.51 -18.86 7.25
CA ARG A 46 -5.93 -18.62 7.03
C ARG A 46 -6.14 -17.46 6.08
N LEU A 47 -7.04 -17.64 5.11
CA LEU A 47 -7.51 -16.59 4.23
C LEU A 47 -8.91 -16.16 4.70
N VAL A 48 -9.00 -14.89 5.06
CA VAL A 48 -10.23 -14.25 5.53
C VAL A 48 -10.34 -12.90 4.82
N TYR A 49 -11.53 -12.62 4.27
CA TYR A 49 -11.84 -11.29 3.78
C TYR A 49 -12.09 -10.35 4.97
N ALA A 50 -11.33 -9.27 5.05
CA ALA A 50 -11.49 -8.25 6.08
C ALA A 50 -11.25 -6.86 5.48
N GLU A 51 -12.12 -5.92 5.83
CA GLU A 51 -11.99 -4.50 5.47
C GLU A 51 -11.48 -3.72 6.68
N ASN A 52 -10.62 -2.73 6.45
CA ASN A 52 -9.96 -2.02 7.53
C ASN A 52 -10.09 -0.50 7.36
N PRO A 53 -11.08 0.14 8.02
CA PRO A 53 -11.21 1.60 7.98
C PRO A 53 -10.14 2.33 8.81
N GLY A 54 -9.33 1.61 9.59
CA GLY A 54 -8.24 2.16 10.39
C GLY A 54 -6.86 1.94 9.76
N ALA A 55 -5.81 2.11 10.56
CA ALA A 55 -4.43 1.77 10.19
C ALA A 55 -4.06 0.35 10.67
N PHE A 56 -2.78 0.10 10.96
CA PHE A 56 -2.31 -1.17 11.51
C PHE A 56 -3.12 -1.57 12.76
N LEU A 57 -3.54 -2.83 12.84
CA LEU A 57 -4.42 -3.37 13.92
C LEU A 57 -5.73 -2.58 14.10
N SER A 58 -6.28 -2.04 13.00
CA SER A 58 -7.47 -1.19 13.01
C SER A 58 -7.35 0.05 13.89
N LEU A 59 -6.13 0.52 14.13
CA LEU A 59 -5.87 1.74 14.91
C LEU A 59 -6.59 2.93 14.27
N GLY A 60 -7.38 3.64 15.08
CA GLY A 60 -8.17 4.79 14.63
C GLY A 60 -9.42 4.45 13.83
N ALA A 61 -9.81 3.17 13.73
CA ALA A 61 -11.06 2.77 13.06
C ALA A 61 -12.32 3.42 13.68
N GLY A 62 -12.32 3.63 15.01
CA GLY A 62 -13.41 4.28 15.75
C GLY A 62 -13.40 5.82 15.72
N LEU A 63 -12.46 6.45 15.02
CA LEU A 63 -12.44 7.91 14.87
C LEU A 63 -13.59 8.37 13.96
N HIS A 64 -13.99 9.63 14.12
CA HIS A 64 -14.95 10.26 13.23
C HIS A 64 -14.49 10.16 11.75
N PRO A 65 -15.37 9.87 10.78
CA PRO A 65 -14.98 9.65 9.39
C PRO A 65 -14.12 10.76 8.79
N GLU A 66 -14.44 12.02 9.09
CA GLU A 66 -13.64 13.18 8.65
C GLU A 66 -12.22 13.15 9.20
N VAL A 67 -12.05 12.79 10.47
CA VAL A 67 -10.71 12.68 11.09
C VAL A 67 -9.91 11.56 10.44
N ARG A 68 -10.55 10.42 10.15
CA ARG A 68 -9.91 9.32 9.40
C ARG A 68 -9.48 9.76 8.01
N PHE A 69 -10.31 10.50 7.30
CA PHE A 69 -9.96 11.04 5.99
C PHE A 69 -8.73 11.95 6.04
N TRP A 70 -8.70 12.92 6.96
CA TRP A 70 -7.56 13.82 7.09
C TRP A 70 -6.26 13.10 7.47
N ILE A 71 -6.32 12.12 8.39
CA ILE A 71 -5.13 11.42 8.86
C ILE A 71 -4.69 10.32 7.87
N PHE A 72 -5.59 9.43 7.48
CA PHE A 72 -5.23 8.23 6.72
C PHE A 72 -5.25 8.42 5.21
N THR A 73 -5.92 9.45 4.71
CA THR A 73 -5.93 9.78 3.28
C THR A 73 -5.03 10.98 3.02
N VAL A 74 -5.35 12.15 3.58
CA VAL A 74 -4.63 13.39 3.21
C VAL A 74 -3.19 13.39 3.74
N PHE A 75 -2.98 13.14 5.03
CA PHE A 75 -1.63 13.14 5.60
C PHE A 75 -0.74 12.04 5.00
N VAL A 76 -1.28 10.83 4.79
CA VAL A 76 -0.54 9.74 4.12
C VAL A 76 -0.20 10.12 2.67
N ALA A 77 -1.12 10.73 1.91
CA ALA A 77 -0.83 11.20 0.55
C ALA A 77 0.31 12.24 0.53
N LEU A 78 0.31 13.18 1.48
CA LEU A 78 1.38 14.17 1.63
C LEU A 78 2.72 13.51 1.98
N LEU A 79 2.72 12.54 2.90
CA LEU A 79 3.91 11.78 3.28
C LEU A 79 4.49 11.01 2.09
N LEU A 80 3.65 10.30 1.34
CA LEU A 80 4.08 9.57 0.14
C LEU A 80 4.61 10.51 -0.95
N SER A 81 3.97 11.67 -1.13
CA SER A 81 4.43 12.70 -2.06
C SER A 81 5.80 13.27 -1.66
N GLY A 82 5.99 13.54 -0.36
CA GLY A 82 7.28 13.96 0.18
C GLY A 82 8.36 12.90 0.02
N LEU A 83 8.02 11.63 0.23
CA LEU A 83 8.92 10.49 0.05
C LEU A 83 9.34 10.33 -1.42
N ALA A 84 8.38 10.44 -2.34
CA ALA A 84 8.65 10.42 -3.78
C ALA A 84 9.57 11.58 -4.20
N TRP A 85 9.29 12.80 -3.73
CA TRP A 85 10.14 13.96 -3.97
C TRP A 85 11.56 13.74 -3.44
N PHE A 86 11.70 13.27 -2.19
CA PHE A 86 12.98 12.99 -1.57
C PHE A 86 13.77 11.96 -2.39
N VAL A 87 13.14 10.84 -2.77
CA VAL A 87 13.78 9.82 -3.60
C VAL A 87 14.25 10.42 -4.92
N LEU A 88 13.39 11.12 -5.66
CA LEU A 88 13.76 11.71 -6.95
C LEU A 88 14.90 12.73 -6.85
N ARG A 89 14.94 13.49 -5.76
CA ARG A 89 15.96 14.51 -5.49
C ARG A 89 17.33 13.92 -5.13
N TYR A 90 17.36 12.80 -4.43
CA TYR A 90 18.57 12.16 -3.91
C TYR A 90 18.89 10.80 -4.54
N ILE A 91 18.17 10.40 -5.59
CA ILE A 91 18.22 9.07 -6.22
C ILE A 91 19.62 8.64 -6.65
N GLN A 92 20.52 9.56 -7.01
CA GLN A 92 21.90 9.24 -7.40
C GLN A 92 22.87 9.21 -6.23
N LYS A 93 22.55 9.90 -5.14
CA LYS A 93 23.40 10.01 -3.94
C LYS A 93 23.19 8.84 -2.98
N ALA A 94 21.99 8.25 -2.99
CA ALA A 94 21.66 7.12 -2.13
C ALA A 94 22.14 5.76 -2.71
N PRO A 95 22.50 4.79 -1.85
CA PRO A 95 22.70 3.40 -2.25
C PRO A 95 21.46 2.81 -2.91
N LEU A 96 21.64 1.97 -3.94
CA LEU A 96 20.50 1.39 -4.66
C LEU A 96 19.52 0.59 -3.75
N PRO A 97 19.99 -0.25 -2.80
CA PRO A 97 19.08 -0.98 -1.93
C PRO A 97 18.18 -0.07 -1.09
N PHE A 98 18.71 1.07 -0.62
CA PHE A 98 17.94 2.06 0.11
C PHE A 98 16.82 2.64 -0.76
N VAL A 99 17.13 3.02 -1.99
CA VAL A 99 16.13 3.57 -2.92
C VAL A 99 15.04 2.55 -3.23
N VAL A 100 15.40 1.28 -3.41
CA VAL A 100 14.43 0.18 -3.63
C VAL A 100 13.56 -0.04 -2.39
N ALA A 101 14.14 -0.06 -1.18
CA ALA A 101 13.39 -0.20 0.06
C ALA A 101 12.35 0.92 0.23
N VAL A 102 12.72 2.16 -0.06
CA VAL A 102 11.80 3.29 -0.03
C VAL A 102 10.70 3.15 -1.08
N ALA A 103 11.00 2.67 -2.29
CA ALA A 103 9.99 2.42 -3.31
C ALA A 103 9.01 1.28 -2.92
N LEU A 104 9.46 0.25 -2.21
CA LEU A 104 8.58 -0.79 -1.67
C LEU A 104 7.62 -0.23 -0.61
N ILE A 105 8.12 0.61 0.31
CA ILE A 105 7.30 1.31 1.30
C ILE A 105 6.27 2.21 0.60
N ALA A 106 6.71 2.98 -0.40
CA ALA A 106 5.83 3.86 -1.17
C ALA A 106 4.79 3.07 -1.97
N GLY A 107 5.15 1.93 -2.56
CA GLY A 107 4.25 1.06 -3.31
C GLY A 107 3.14 0.47 -2.43
N GLY A 108 3.49 -0.04 -1.24
CA GLY A 108 2.51 -0.54 -0.28
C GLY A 108 1.61 0.58 0.27
N GLY A 109 2.19 1.74 0.59
CA GLY A 109 1.43 2.92 1.01
C GLY A 109 0.46 3.41 -0.07
N LEU A 110 0.89 3.43 -1.33
CA LEU A 110 0.08 3.88 -2.45
C LEU A 110 -1.08 2.92 -2.73
N GLY A 111 -0.88 1.59 -2.68
CA GLY A 111 -1.97 0.62 -2.79
C GLY A 111 -3.06 0.85 -1.75
N ASN A 112 -2.66 1.03 -0.49
CA ASN A 112 -3.58 1.34 0.62
C ASN A 112 -4.24 2.72 0.53
N LEU A 113 -3.58 3.72 -0.07
CA LEU A 113 -4.16 5.04 -0.32
C LEU A 113 -5.19 5.00 -1.44
N ILE A 114 -4.92 4.23 -2.50
CA ILE A 114 -5.86 4.01 -3.61
C ILE A 114 -7.15 3.39 -3.10
N ASP A 115 -7.07 2.39 -2.22
CA ASP A 115 -8.27 1.77 -1.64
C ASP A 115 -9.11 2.78 -0.87
N ARG A 116 -8.48 3.58 -0.01
CA ARG A 116 -9.18 4.62 0.76
C ARG A 116 -9.89 5.65 -0.10
N LEU A 117 -9.34 5.97 -1.27
CA LEU A 117 -9.93 6.91 -2.21
C LEU A 117 -11.08 6.30 -3.02
N ILE A 118 -11.05 4.99 -3.27
CA ILE A 118 -12.06 4.29 -4.08
C ILE A 118 -13.20 3.73 -3.21
N TYR A 119 -12.93 3.37 -1.97
CA TYR A 119 -13.85 2.67 -1.06
C TYR A 119 -14.16 3.47 0.22
N ASP A 120 -14.22 4.79 0.12
CA ASP A 120 -14.67 5.69 1.20
C ASP A 120 -13.94 5.47 2.54
N GLY A 121 -12.61 5.32 2.47
CA GLY A 121 -11.74 5.19 3.63
C GLY A 121 -11.49 3.77 4.14
N HIS A 122 -11.90 2.74 3.38
CA HIS A 122 -11.66 1.32 3.67
C HIS A 122 -10.47 0.74 2.90
#